data_AF-A0A392MFI9-F1
#
_entry.id   AF-A0A392MFI9-F1
#
_cell.length_a   1.000
_cell.length_b   1.000
_cell.length_c   1.000
_cell.angle_alpha   90.00
_cell.angle_beta   90.00
_cell.angle_gamma   90.00
#
_symmetry.space_group_name_H-M   'P 1'
#
loop_
_entity.id
_entity.type
_entity.pdbx_description
1 polymer ?
#
loop_
_entity_poly.entity_id
_entity_poly.type
_entity_poly.pdbx_seq_one_letter_code
_entity_poly.pdbx_strand_id
1 'polypeptide(L)'
;MKISFDDYKNKYALQKKLITDLETTEAKLADVVKEREALLVRVKELKEKISRLEEKLKYAEVTLIGDEEKKAGPAGVYTECSRAELITKVFEVKGSMLEAASSQFHNAVAQLRILNSELIVEGLDEDKEVRDGRIVTPQNLELFILLGFSLF
;
A
#
# COMPACT_ATOMS: atom_id res chain seq x y z
N MET A 1 -24.67 7.53 -81.31
CA MET A 1 -23.29 7.04 -81.08
C MET A 1 -22.58 7.69 -79.88
N LYS A 2 -22.87 8.96 -79.51
CA LYS A 2 -22.22 9.65 -78.37
C LYS A 2 -22.38 8.97 -77.00
N ILE A 3 -23.57 8.44 -76.70
CA ILE A 3 -23.91 7.81 -75.40
C ILE A 3 -22.93 6.69 -75.01
N SER A 4 -22.49 5.87 -75.97
CA SER A 4 -21.57 4.75 -75.72
C SER A 4 -20.12 5.19 -75.45
N PHE A 5 -19.70 6.33 -75.99
CA PHE A 5 -18.34 6.85 -75.80
C PHE A 5 -18.19 7.56 -74.45
N ASP A 6 -19.22 8.31 -74.02
CA ASP A 6 -19.24 8.97 -72.71
C ASP A 6 -19.23 7.94 -71.57
N ASP A 7 -19.95 6.82 -71.73
CA ASP A 7 -19.96 5.71 -70.76
C ASP A 7 -18.57 5.07 -70.61
N TYR A 8 -17.87 4.84 -71.73
CA TYR A 8 -16.49 4.34 -71.72
C TYR A 8 -15.53 5.29 -70.99
N LYS A 9 -15.64 6.60 -71.24
CA LYS A 9 -14.81 7.62 -70.58
C LYS A 9 -15.04 7.65 -69.07
N ASN A 10 -16.29 7.53 -68.63
CA ASN A 10 -16.64 7.47 -67.20
C ASN A 10 -16.09 6.21 -66.54
N LYS A 11 -16.21 5.05 -67.20
CA LYS A 11 -15.64 3.78 -66.71
C LYS A 11 -14.12 3.85 -66.59
N TYR A 12 -13.43 4.42 -67.59
CA TYR A 12 -11.98 4.61 -67.53
C TYR A 12 -11.55 5.56 -66.40
N ALA A 13 -12.28 6.66 -66.19
CA ALA A 13 -12.01 7.58 -65.09
C ALA A 13 -12.18 6.89 -63.71
N LEU A 14 -13.22 6.07 -63.57
CA LEU A 14 -13.44 5.27 -62.35
C LEU A 14 -12.31 4.25 -62.14
N GLN A 15 -11.90 3.54 -63.19
CA GLN A 15 -10.77 2.60 -63.11
C GLN A 15 -9.49 3.29 -62.67
N LYS A 16 -9.17 4.45 -63.27
CA LYS A 16 -7.98 5.22 -62.91
C LYS A 16 -8.01 5.65 -61.45
N LYS A 17 -9.17 6.13 -60.96
CA LYS A 17 -9.34 6.50 -59.55
C LYS A 17 -9.13 5.30 -58.63
N LEU A 18 -9.73 4.15 -58.95
CA LEU A 18 -9.60 2.94 -58.14
C LEU A 18 -8.14 2.46 -58.06
N ILE A 19 -7.40 2.51 -59.17
CA ILE A 19 -5.97 2.16 -59.18
C ILE A 19 -5.18 3.08 -58.27
N THR A 20 -5.37 4.40 -58.36
CA THR A 20 -4.66 5.36 -57.49
C THR A 20 -5.03 5.19 -56.01
N ASP A 21 -6.30 4.92 -55.70
CA ASP A 21 -6.74 4.64 -54.34
C ASP A 21 -6.10 3.34 -53.81
N LEU A 22 -6.02 2.29 -54.64
CA LEU A 22 -5.34 1.04 -54.32
C LEU A 22 -3.85 1.27 -54.01
N GLU A 23 -3.11 1.92 -54.91
CA GLU A 23 -1.69 2.26 -54.72
C GLU A 23 -1.46 3.04 -53.41
N THR A 24 -2.36 3.98 -53.10
CA THR A 24 -2.29 4.75 -51.85
C THR A 24 -2.55 3.88 -50.61
N THR A 25 -3.51 2.96 -50.68
CA THR A 25 -3.79 2.04 -49.57
C THR A 25 -2.69 1.00 -49.36
N GLU A 26 -2.07 0.52 -50.44
CA GLU A 26 -0.92 -0.40 -50.38
C GLU A 26 0.29 0.27 -49.71
N ALA A 27 0.56 1.54 -50.03
CA ALA A 27 1.62 2.31 -49.38
C ALA A 27 1.36 2.46 -47.86
N LYS A 28 0.14 2.83 -47.47
CA LYS A 28 -0.24 2.94 -46.04
C LYS A 28 -0.15 1.60 -45.32
N LEU A 29 -0.53 0.50 -45.99
CA LEU A 29 -0.43 -0.83 -45.42
C LEU A 29 1.03 -1.20 -45.14
N ALA A 30 1.94 -0.88 -46.05
CA ALA A 30 3.37 -1.13 -45.87
C ALA A 30 3.94 -0.38 -44.65
N ASP A 31 3.50 0.86 -44.41
CA ASP A 31 3.94 1.65 -43.25
C ASP A 31 3.40 1.06 -41.93
N VAL A 32 2.10 0.72 -41.88
CA VAL A 32 1.49 0.09 -40.69
C VAL A 32 2.13 -1.26 -40.36
N VAL A 33 2.52 -2.04 -41.38
CA VAL A 33 3.22 -3.32 -41.17
C VAL A 33 4.60 -3.10 -40.52
N LYS A 34 5.37 -2.12 -40.97
CA LYS A 34 6.67 -1.77 -40.35
C LYS A 34 6.52 -1.32 -38.90
N GLU A 35 5.52 -0.48 -38.62
CA GLU A 35 5.23 -0.03 -37.25
C GLU A 35 4.85 -1.20 -36.34
N ARG A 36 4.00 -2.11 -36.84
CA ARG A 36 3.61 -3.33 -36.12
C ARG A 36 4.82 -4.20 -35.78
N GLU A 37 5.74 -4.38 -36.72
CA GLU A 37 6.97 -5.16 -36.49
C GLU A 37 7.87 -4.50 -35.44
N ALA A 38 8.07 -3.18 -35.51
CA ALA A 38 8.83 -2.44 -34.52
C ALA A 38 8.19 -2.49 -33.11
N LEU A 39 6.85 -2.48 -33.03
CA LEU A 39 6.14 -2.64 -31.76
C LEU A 39 6.26 -4.06 -31.21
N LEU A 40 6.21 -5.09 -32.06
CA LEU A 40 6.39 -6.48 -31.63
C LEU A 40 7.75 -6.71 -30.97
N VAL A 41 8.82 -6.10 -31.51
CA VAL A 41 10.16 -6.15 -30.90
C VAL A 41 10.12 -5.50 -29.51
N ARG A 42 9.57 -4.30 -29.37
CA ARG A 42 9.46 -3.59 -28.09
C ARG A 42 8.65 -4.37 -27.05
N VAL A 43 7.54 -4.98 -27.45
CA VAL A 43 6.72 -5.82 -26.56
C VAL A 43 7.53 -7.00 -26.03
N LYS A 44 8.34 -7.65 -26.87
CA LYS A 44 9.21 -8.75 -26.44
C LYS A 44 10.27 -8.28 -25.44
N GLU A 45 10.96 -7.18 -25.71
CA GLU A 45 11.96 -6.60 -24.81
C GLU A 45 11.36 -6.20 -23.45
N LEU A 46 10.17 -5.58 -23.46
CA LEU A 46 9.48 -5.21 -22.22
C LEU A 46 9.06 -6.44 -21.42
N LYS A 47 8.57 -7.49 -22.08
CA LYS A 47 8.22 -8.74 -21.42
C LYS A 47 9.43 -9.38 -20.72
N GLU A 48 10.60 -9.36 -21.35
CA GLU A 48 11.84 -9.84 -20.74
C GLU A 48 12.29 -8.97 -19.56
N LYS A 49 12.11 -7.64 -19.64
CA LYS A 49 12.40 -6.71 -18.52
C LYS A 49 11.48 -6.97 -17.34
N ILE A 50 10.19 -7.17 -17.59
CA ILE A 50 9.19 -7.49 -16.55
C ILE A 50 9.60 -8.77 -15.83
N SER A 51 9.88 -9.85 -16.58
CA SER A 51 10.32 -11.13 -16.00
C SER A 51 11.56 -10.97 -15.10
N ARG A 52 12.57 -10.21 -15.54
CA ARG A 52 13.77 -9.94 -14.72
C ARG A 52 13.47 -9.10 -13.47
N LEU A 53 12.53 -8.16 -13.55
CA LEU A 53 12.15 -7.34 -12.40
C LEU A 53 11.35 -8.17 -11.38
N GLU A 54 10.46 -9.04 -11.84
CA GLU A 54 9.71 -9.98 -10.98
C GLU A 54 10.65 -10.91 -10.22
N GLU A 55 11.68 -11.45 -10.88
CA GLU A 55 12.71 -12.28 -10.22
C GLU A 55 13.50 -11.50 -9.17
N LYS A 56 13.91 -10.26 -9.49
CA LYS A 56 14.61 -9.38 -8.54
C LYS A 56 13.74 -9.03 -7.34
N LEU A 57 12.45 -8.76 -7.57
CA LEU A 57 11.51 -8.45 -6.50
C LEU A 57 11.37 -9.64 -5.56
N LYS A 58 11.18 -10.84 -6.11
CA LYS A 58 11.08 -12.08 -5.32
C LYS A 58 12.35 -12.32 -4.48
N TYR A 59 13.53 -12.09 -5.04
CA TYR A 59 14.79 -12.23 -4.31
C TYR A 59 14.94 -11.18 -3.20
N ALA A 60 14.60 -9.93 -3.49
CA ALA A 60 14.67 -8.84 -2.51
C ALA A 60 13.68 -9.04 -1.36
N GLU A 61 12.45 -9.45 -1.67
CA GLU A 61 11.40 -9.75 -0.68
C GLU A 61 11.86 -10.85 0.28
N VAL A 62 12.37 -11.97 -0.24
CA VAL A 62 12.89 -13.08 0.58
C VAL A 62 14.09 -12.66 1.43
N THR A 63 15.00 -11.83 0.89
CA THR A 63 16.22 -11.43 1.59
C THR A 63 15.94 -10.39 2.70
N LEU A 64 15.19 -9.34 2.38
CA LEU A 64 14.88 -8.26 3.32
C LEU A 64 13.99 -8.75 4.47
N ILE A 65 12.96 -9.54 4.16
CA ILE A 65 12.09 -10.13 5.20
C ILE A 65 12.92 -11.03 6.11
N GLY A 66 13.78 -11.90 5.54
CA GLY A 66 14.59 -12.80 6.35
C GLY A 66 15.58 -12.09 7.30
N ASP A 67 16.21 -11.01 6.86
CA ASP A 67 17.19 -10.30 7.70
C ASP A 67 16.52 -9.41 8.77
N GLU A 68 15.43 -8.73 8.43
CA GLU A 68 14.65 -7.96 9.40
C GLU A 68 13.98 -8.87 10.43
N GLU A 69 13.44 -10.01 10.01
CA GLU A 69 12.82 -10.99 10.90
C GLU A 69 13.84 -11.60 11.86
N LYS A 70 15.04 -11.99 11.39
CA LYS A 70 16.13 -12.47 12.25
C LYS A 70 16.55 -11.42 13.28
N LYS A 71 16.53 -10.13 12.92
CA LYS A 71 16.84 -9.04 13.86
C LYS A 71 15.73 -8.86 14.90
N ALA A 72 14.46 -8.92 14.48
CA ALA A 72 13.31 -8.73 15.35
C ALA A 72 13.05 -9.93 16.28
N GLY A 73 13.31 -11.15 15.79
CA GLY A 73 13.14 -12.40 16.52
C GLY A 73 14.30 -13.36 16.26
N PRO A 74 15.46 -13.22 16.93
CA PRO A 74 16.62 -14.09 16.73
C PRO A 74 16.34 -15.58 16.98
N ALA A 75 15.33 -15.87 17.81
CA ALA A 75 14.88 -17.22 18.13
C ALA A 75 13.92 -17.82 17.07
N GLY A 76 13.50 -17.06 16.06
CA GLY A 76 12.63 -17.55 14.98
C GLY A 76 11.21 -17.93 15.41
N VAL A 77 10.76 -17.49 16.59
CA VAL A 77 9.43 -17.85 17.16
C VAL A 77 8.26 -17.40 16.26
N TYR A 78 8.52 -16.44 15.37
CA TYR A 78 7.53 -15.79 14.54
C TYR A 78 7.70 -16.06 13.04
N THR A 79 8.68 -16.90 12.65
CA THR A 79 9.04 -17.17 11.25
C THR A 79 7.90 -17.75 10.42
N GLU A 80 7.03 -18.52 11.05
CA GLU A 80 5.87 -19.15 10.40
C GLU A 80 4.56 -18.41 10.68
N CYS A 81 4.60 -17.33 11.49
CA CYS A 81 3.39 -16.58 11.80
C CYS A 81 2.96 -15.73 10.61
N SER A 82 1.71 -15.90 10.20
CA SER A 82 1.04 -14.99 9.29
C SER A 82 0.93 -13.59 9.90
N ARG A 83 0.78 -12.57 9.05
CA ARG A 83 0.55 -11.19 9.49
C ARG A 83 -0.65 -11.07 10.44
N ALA A 84 -1.71 -11.83 10.20
CA ALA A 84 -2.90 -11.83 11.05
C ALA A 84 -2.59 -12.37 12.45
N GLU A 85 -1.85 -13.48 12.55
CA GLU A 85 -1.44 -14.07 13.84
C GLU A 85 -0.53 -13.13 14.63
N LEU A 86 0.40 -12.44 13.96
CA LEU A 86 1.25 -11.45 14.61
C LEU A 86 0.43 -10.29 15.18
N ILE A 87 -0.54 -9.78 14.42
CA ILE A 87 -1.44 -8.72 14.87
C ILE A 87 -2.22 -9.17 16.11
N THR A 88 -2.79 -10.38 16.08
CA THR A 88 -3.50 -10.95 17.22
C THR A 88 -2.60 -11.01 18.46
N LYS A 89 -1.39 -11.55 18.34
CA LYS A 89 -0.43 -11.62 19.47
C LYS A 89 -0.07 -10.24 20.03
N VAL A 90 0.09 -9.23 19.17
CA VAL A 90 0.35 -7.85 19.62
C VAL A 90 -0.82 -7.32 20.46
N PHE A 91 -2.06 -7.55 20.02
CA PHE A 91 -3.24 -7.15 20.78
C PHE A 91 -3.37 -7.91 22.10
N GLU A 92 -3.09 -9.21 22.11
CA GLU A 92 -3.09 -10.03 23.34
C GLU A 92 -2.07 -9.51 24.36
N VAL A 93 -0.83 -9.29 23.94
CA VAL A 93 0.23 -8.77 24.83
C VAL A 93 -0.13 -7.38 25.35
N LYS A 94 -0.58 -6.48 24.48
CA LYS A 94 -1.00 -5.13 24.89
C LYS A 94 -2.18 -5.16 25.87
N GLY A 95 -3.18 -6.01 25.61
CA GLY A 95 -4.33 -6.19 26.50
C GLY A 95 -3.91 -6.69 27.88
N SER A 96 -3.09 -7.75 27.92
CA SER A 96 -2.59 -8.31 29.18
C SER A 96 -1.76 -7.29 29.98
N MET A 97 -0.90 -6.51 29.32
CA MET A 97 -0.13 -5.45 29.97
C MET A 97 -1.03 -4.35 30.54
N LEU A 98 -2.08 -3.94 29.82
CA LEU A 98 -3.04 -2.95 30.29
C LEU A 98 -3.82 -3.45 31.51
N GLU A 99 -4.31 -4.69 31.47
CA GLU A 99 -5.00 -5.32 32.60
C GLU A 99 -4.10 -5.44 33.84
N ALA A 100 -2.84 -5.82 33.65
CA ALA A 100 -1.86 -5.90 34.72
C ALA A 100 -1.57 -4.53 35.33
N ALA A 101 -1.36 -3.49 34.52
CA ALA A 101 -1.14 -2.13 34.98
C ALA A 101 -2.34 -1.58 35.74
N SER A 102 -3.55 -1.77 35.21
CA SER A 102 -4.81 -1.38 35.87
C SER A 102 -4.95 -2.09 37.22
N SER A 103 -4.71 -3.39 37.28
CA SER A 103 -4.77 -4.17 38.52
C SER A 103 -3.75 -3.68 39.56
N GLN A 104 -2.51 -3.39 39.13
CA GLN A 104 -1.47 -2.84 40.00
C GLN A 104 -1.84 -1.47 40.56
N PHE A 105 -2.41 -0.59 39.72
CA PHE A 105 -2.90 0.71 40.16
C PHE A 105 -3.99 0.59 41.22
N HIS A 106 -5.02 -0.24 40.97
CA HIS A 106 -6.09 -0.47 41.92
C HIS A 106 -5.59 -1.06 43.25
N ASN A 107 -4.63 -1.99 43.18
CA ASN A 107 -3.99 -2.55 44.37
C ASN A 107 -3.22 -1.47 45.17
N ALA A 108 -2.45 -0.62 44.49
CA ALA A 108 -1.75 0.49 45.13
C ALA A 108 -2.72 1.47 45.80
N VAL A 109 -3.82 1.83 45.13
CA VAL A 109 -4.88 2.69 45.69
C VAL A 109 -5.51 2.04 46.93
N ALA A 110 -5.77 0.73 46.90
CA ALA A 110 -6.31 0.00 48.04
C ALA A 110 -5.34 0.03 49.23
N GLN A 111 -4.04 -0.19 49.00
CA GLN A 111 -3.02 -0.10 50.04
C GLN A 111 -2.94 1.33 50.62
N LEU A 112 -3.01 2.37 49.78
CA LEU A 112 -3.00 3.75 50.24
C LEU A 112 -4.21 4.11 51.09
N ARG A 113 -5.41 3.60 50.78
CA ARG A 113 -6.61 3.79 51.61
C ARG A 113 -6.49 3.14 52.99
N ILE A 114 -5.73 2.05 53.10
CA ILE A 114 -5.44 1.42 54.41
C ILE A 114 -4.51 2.32 55.23
N LEU A 115 -3.49 2.90 54.59
CA LEU A 115 -2.53 3.79 55.25
C LEU A 115 -3.11 5.19 55.55
N ASN A 116 -4.07 5.64 54.74
CA ASN A 116 -4.76 6.91 54.88
C ASN A 116 -6.25 6.75 54.56
N SER A 117 -7.07 6.55 55.60
CA SER A 117 -8.51 6.32 55.47
C SER A 117 -9.30 7.54 54.97
N GLU A 118 -8.72 8.74 55.04
CA GLU A 118 -9.33 9.99 54.55
C GLU A 118 -8.92 10.31 53.10
N LEU A 119 -8.22 9.40 52.43
CA LEU A 119 -7.75 9.60 51.06
C LEU A 119 -8.93 9.78 50.08
N ILE A 120 -9.08 10.99 49.56
CA ILE A 120 -10.04 11.32 48.52
C ILE A 120 -9.50 10.80 47.18
N VAL A 121 -10.21 9.84 46.61
CA VAL A 121 -9.92 9.23 45.31
C VAL A 121 -10.89 9.66 44.21
N GLU A 122 -11.93 10.40 44.60
CA GLU A 122 -12.97 10.86 43.69
C GLU A 122 -12.41 11.97 42.79
N GLY A 123 -12.55 11.81 41.47
CA GLY A 123 -11.92 12.69 40.49
C GLY A 123 -10.48 12.34 40.12
N LEU A 124 -9.90 11.27 40.68
CA LEU A 124 -8.70 10.66 40.09
C LEU A 124 -9.05 10.07 38.74
N ASP A 125 -8.23 10.37 37.76
CA ASP A 125 -8.43 9.98 36.37
C ASP A 125 -7.05 9.97 35.70
N GLU A 126 -6.85 9.05 34.76
CA GLU A 126 -5.54 8.77 34.14
C GLU A 126 -5.01 9.97 33.35
N ASP A 127 -5.92 10.82 32.88
CA ASP A 127 -5.64 12.04 32.17
C ASP A 127 -5.49 13.26 33.10
N LYS A 128 -5.38 13.06 34.42
CA LYS A 128 -5.13 14.16 35.37
C LYS A 128 -3.69 14.15 35.85
N GLU A 129 -3.19 15.34 36.16
CA GLU A 129 -1.88 15.52 36.76
C GLU A 129 -1.98 16.30 38.08
N VAL A 130 -1.00 16.13 38.95
CA VAL A 130 -0.89 16.93 40.17
C VAL A 130 0.01 18.14 39.91
N ARG A 131 -0.56 19.34 39.97
CA ARG A 131 0.18 20.62 39.91
C ARG A 131 -0.10 21.43 41.17
N ASP A 132 0.95 21.90 41.83
CA ASP A 132 0.85 22.68 43.07
C ASP A 132 -0.04 22.03 44.14
N GLY A 133 0.00 20.70 44.24
CA GLY A 133 -0.80 19.91 45.19
C GLY A 133 -2.28 19.75 44.83
N ARG A 134 -2.70 20.11 43.61
CA ARG A 134 -4.08 19.95 43.12
C ARG A 134 -4.12 19.04 41.90
N ILE A 135 -5.16 18.20 41.83
CA ILE A 135 -5.47 17.39 40.65
C ILE A 135 -6.09 18.32 39.61
N VAL A 136 -5.48 18.39 38.44
CA VAL A 136 -5.92 19.25 37.33
C VAL A 136 -5.93 18.47 36.02
N THR A 137 -6.78 18.89 35.09
CA THR A 137 -6.70 18.42 33.70
C THR A 137 -5.54 19.15 32.99
N PRO A 138 -4.59 18.42 32.38
CA PRO A 138 -3.53 19.00 31.57
C PRO A 138 -4.11 19.85 30.44
N GLN A 139 -3.53 21.02 30.23
CA GLN A 139 -3.99 21.97 29.19
C GLN A 139 -3.70 21.48 27.75
N ASN A 140 -2.82 20.48 27.59
CA ASN A 140 -2.40 19.92 26.30
C ASN A 140 -2.75 18.43 26.18
N LEU A 141 -4.02 18.06 26.40
CA LEU A 141 -4.50 16.70 26.16
C LEU A 141 -4.15 16.19 24.74
N GLU A 142 -4.13 17.09 23.76
CA GLU A 142 -3.82 16.74 22.36
C GLU A 142 -2.37 16.28 22.14
N LEU A 143 -1.39 16.74 22.93
CA LEU A 143 0.00 16.30 22.77
C LEU A 143 0.21 14.85 23.26
N PHE A 144 -0.55 14.38 24.25
CA PHE A 144 -0.43 13.01 24.74
C PHE A 144 -1.00 12.01 23.73
N ILE A 145 -2.11 12.36 23.07
CA ILE A 145 -2.68 11.58 21.97
C ILE A 145 -1.75 11.64 20.76
N LEU A 146 -1.30 12.82 20.33
CA LEU A 146 -0.40 12.97 19.17
C LEU A 146 0.96 12.28 19.35
N LEU A 147 1.55 12.30 20.56
CA LEU A 147 2.80 11.59 20.83
C LEU A 147 2.59 10.07 20.99
N GLY A 148 1.44 9.62 21.48
CA GLY A 148 1.06 8.20 21.52
C GLY A 148 0.81 7.60 20.13
N PHE A 149 0.34 8.41 19.17
CA PHE A 149 0.16 8.00 17.78
C PHE A 149 1.41 8.16 16.90
N SER A 150 2.47 8.84 17.37
CA SER A 150 3.69 9.09 16.59
C SER A 150 4.73 7.93 16.63
N LEU A 151 4.36 6.75 17.12
CA LEU A 151 5.22 5.56 17.19
C LEU A 151 4.81 4.44 16.20
N PHE A 152 4.06 4.77 15.15
CA PHE A 152 3.82 3.89 14.01
C PHE A 152 4.13 4.60 12.69
#